data_AF-A0A2E5HIU0-F1
#
_entry.id   AF-A0A2E5HIU0-F1
#
_cell.length_a   1.000
_cell.length_b   1.000
_cell.length_c   1.000
_cell.angle_alpha   90.00
_cell.angle_beta   90.00
_cell.angle_gamma   90.00
#
_symmetry.space_group_name_H-M   'P 1'
#
loop_
_entity.id
_entity.type
_entity.pdbx_description
1 polymer ?
#
loop_
_entity_poly.entity_id
_entity_poly.type
_entity_poly.pdbx_seq_one_letter_code
_entity_poly.pdbx_strand_id
1 'polypeptide(L)'
;MTTREERGETPQNQGNTPASEEGSSFGEKVRQLLKEKGVSQNWLAKRMDVTKGTASNILNGKTTVTLSYVKSIAQILEVDVFDLVAGTEHADLVDVKDDTITECDEQNEALAERIAEQEAELASNRAEIKRLTTQREQLKSEHLEALQRRDKELEKLKAALEDAKKAAEVAKAGEANAERRLDEHKAKAESQLQALRDHIRRLDQQLQDALVETDRAWASCTTQRNQIQRLKAQIKELEKKLKAAGNTAVGGALLAGLAGAVVGSEMSKKSR
;
A
#
# COMPACT_ATOMS: atom_id res chain seq x y z
N MET A 1 -27.72 -16.16 74.07
CA MET A 1 -26.54 -15.45 74.63
C MET A 1 -27.01 -14.03 74.93
N THR A 2 -27.54 -13.75 76.13
CA THR A 2 -26.79 -13.20 77.29
C THR A 2 -26.04 -11.93 76.88
N THR A 3 -26.31 -10.71 77.37
CA THR A 3 -26.61 -10.27 78.74
C THR A 3 -26.87 -8.74 78.71
N ARG A 4 -27.79 -8.21 79.52
CA ARG A 4 -27.53 -7.34 80.72
C ARG A 4 -27.49 -5.84 80.39
N GLU A 5 -28.57 -5.11 80.68
CA GLU A 5 -28.80 -4.38 81.96
C GLU A 5 -27.62 -3.50 82.37
N GLU A 6 -27.72 -2.19 82.16
CA GLU A 6 -27.26 -1.20 83.14
C GLU A 6 -28.26 -0.04 83.21
N ARG A 7 -28.95 0.03 84.35
CA ARG A 7 -29.62 1.24 84.86
C ARG A 7 -28.54 2.14 85.45
N GLY A 8 -28.63 3.43 85.16
CA GLY A 8 -27.88 4.48 85.85
C GLY A 8 -28.81 5.64 86.20
N GLU A 9 -29.45 5.54 87.36
CA GLU A 9 -30.07 6.65 88.09
C GLU A 9 -28.96 7.53 88.70
N THR A 10 -28.96 8.85 88.49
CA THR A 10 -29.19 9.99 89.42
C THR A 10 -28.31 11.18 88.98
N PRO A 11 -28.48 12.43 89.47
CA PRO A 11 -29.54 13.01 90.31
C PRO A 11 -30.15 14.32 89.74
N GLN A 12 -31.32 14.68 90.27
CA GLN A 12 -31.82 16.05 90.29
C GLN A 12 -30.82 16.97 90.99
N ASN A 13 -30.37 18.03 90.31
CA ASN A 13 -29.70 19.16 90.94
C ASN A 13 -30.63 20.38 90.88
N GLN A 14 -31.30 20.64 92.01
CA GLN A 14 -32.03 21.88 92.24
C GLN A 14 -31.04 22.97 92.66
N GLY A 15 -31.26 24.18 92.14
CA GLY A 15 -30.83 25.41 92.79
C GLY A 15 -29.51 25.96 92.29
N ASN A 16 -29.57 26.78 91.24
CA ASN A 16 -28.89 28.07 91.32
C ASN A 16 -29.60 29.09 90.43
N THR A 17 -30.41 29.94 91.05
CA THR A 17 -30.84 31.21 90.51
C THR A 17 -29.87 32.27 91.03
N PRO A 18 -29.00 32.87 90.22
CA PRO A 18 -28.56 34.24 90.42
C PRO A 18 -29.48 35.11 89.54
N ALA A 19 -30.37 35.89 90.15
CA ALA A 19 -30.06 37.24 90.61
C ALA A 19 -29.67 38.17 89.44
N SER A 20 -30.56 39.13 89.19
CA SER A 20 -30.35 40.45 88.56
C SER A 20 -29.83 40.47 87.11
N GLU A 21 -30.77 40.70 86.18
CA GLU A 21 -30.53 41.36 84.89
C GLU A 21 -30.12 42.83 85.10
N GLU A 22 -28.95 43.06 85.69
CA GLU A 22 -28.18 44.27 85.48
C GLU A 22 -27.02 43.88 84.56
N GLY A 23 -26.92 44.50 83.38
CA GLY A 23 -26.00 44.09 82.32
C GLY A 23 -24.59 43.81 82.85
N SER A 24 -24.20 42.53 82.86
CA SER A 24 -22.86 42.14 83.27
C SER A 24 -21.86 42.74 82.28
N SER A 25 -20.91 43.53 82.77
CA SER A 25 -19.84 44.09 81.92
C SER A 25 -19.15 42.97 81.13
N PHE A 26 -18.60 43.29 79.95
CA PHE A 26 -17.85 42.33 79.13
C PHE A 26 -16.84 41.51 79.94
N GLY A 27 -16.08 42.19 80.80
CA GLY A 27 -15.07 41.55 81.63
C GLY A 27 -15.63 40.63 82.71
N GLU A 28 -16.84 40.89 83.21
CA GLU A 28 -17.54 40.01 84.14
C GLU A 28 -18.04 38.73 83.48
N LYS A 29 -18.58 38.85 82.27
CA LYS A 29 -18.98 37.70 81.45
C LYS A 29 -17.79 36.80 81.10
N VAL A 30 -16.66 37.39 80.71
CA VAL A 30 -15.41 36.63 80.48
C VAL A 30 -14.93 35.95 81.78
N ARG A 31 -15.02 36.62 82.93
CA ARG A 31 -14.66 36.02 84.23
C ARG A 31 -15.54 34.83 84.57
N GLN A 32 -16.84 34.93 84.29
CA GLN A 32 -17.77 33.82 84.49
C GLN A 32 -17.38 32.62 83.61
N LEU A 33 -17.12 32.84 82.32
CA LEU A 33 -16.67 31.78 81.40
C LEU A 33 -15.35 31.13 81.85
N LEU A 34 -14.40 31.93 82.34
CA LEU A 34 -13.14 31.40 82.91
C LEU A 34 -13.40 30.50 84.12
N LYS A 35 -14.33 30.88 84.99
CA LYS A 35 -14.72 30.10 86.18
C LYS A 35 -15.42 28.81 85.80
N GLU A 36 -16.33 28.85 84.83
CA GLU A 36 -17.03 27.68 84.30
C GLU A 36 -16.06 26.67 83.66
N LYS A 37 -15.04 27.16 82.96
CA LYS A 37 -13.98 26.33 82.36
C LYS A 37 -12.85 25.95 83.34
N GLY A 38 -12.90 26.41 84.59
CA GLY A 38 -11.88 26.10 85.59
C GLY A 38 -10.48 26.66 85.29
N VAL A 39 -10.38 27.71 84.47
CA VAL A 39 -9.12 28.32 84.04
C VAL A 39 -8.88 29.67 84.70
N SER A 40 -7.60 30.01 84.93
CA SER A 40 -7.24 31.26 85.60
C SER A 40 -7.09 32.44 84.64
N GLN A 41 -7.24 33.67 85.13
CA GLN A 41 -6.94 34.88 84.34
C GLN A 41 -5.49 34.92 83.84
N ASN A 42 -4.55 34.37 84.62
CA ASN A 42 -3.15 34.26 84.22
C ASN A 42 -2.96 33.28 83.04
N TRP A 43 -3.80 32.25 82.97
CA TRP A 43 -3.83 31.33 81.84
C TRP A 43 -4.33 32.05 80.58
N LEU A 44 -5.41 32.83 80.69
CA LEU A 44 -5.93 33.64 79.59
C LEU A 44 -4.87 34.64 79.10
N ALA A 45 -4.21 35.35 80.01
CA ALA A 45 -3.15 36.31 79.67
C ALA A 45 -2.01 35.67 78.87
N LYS A 46 -1.54 34.49 79.31
CA LYS A 46 -0.52 33.71 78.59
C LYS A 46 -0.99 33.28 77.21
N ARG A 47 -2.25 32.87 77.07
CA ARG A 47 -2.79 32.39 75.79
C ARG A 47 -3.04 33.52 74.78
N MET A 48 -3.35 34.71 75.28
CA MET A 48 -3.48 35.94 74.50
C MET A 48 -2.13 36.61 74.17
N ASP A 49 -1.02 36.11 74.71
CA ASP A 49 0.31 36.74 74.63
C ASP A 49 0.33 38.20 75.15
N VAL A 50 -0.36 38.44 76.28
CA VAL A 50 -0.40 39.75 76.95
C VAL A 50 0.10 39.66 78.38
N THR A 51 0.53 40.80 78.93
CA THR A 51 0.92 40.85 80.34
C THR A 51 -0.29 40.57 81.24
N LYS A 52 -0.05 39.98 82.42
CA LYS A 52 -1.09 39.75 83.43
C LYS A 52 -1.83 41.05 83.80
N GLY A 53 -1.13 42.17 83.82
CA GLY A 53 -1.71 43.49 84.07
C GLY A 53 -2.67 43.94 82.96
N THR A 54 -2.30 43.73 81.70
CA THR A 54 -3.14 44.01 80.54
C THR A 54 -4.43 43.19 80.56
N ALA A 55 -4.35 41.87 80.77
CA ALA A 55 -5.52 41.01 80.89
C ALA A 55 -6.43 41.43 82.06
N SER A 56 -5.84 41.77 83.22
CA SER A 56 -6.59 42.29 84.37
C SER A 56 -7.28 43.62 84.06
N ASN A 57 -6.63 44.53 83.35
CA ASN A 57 -7.23 45.81 82.99
C ASN A 57 -8.39 45.65 81.99
N ILE A 58 -8.24 44.72 81.03
CA ILE A 58 -9.30 44.35 80.08
C ILE A 58 -10.53 43.80 80.84
N LEU A 59 -10.33 42.84 81.75
CA LEU A 59 -11.44 42.24 82.51
C LEU A 59 -12.10 43.20 83.50
N ASN A 60 -11.39 44.24 83.95
CA ASN A 60 -11.94 45.24 84.88
C ASN A 60 -12.50 46.48 84.18
N GLY A 61 -12.58 46.50 82.84
CA GLY A 61 -13.06 47.66 82.09
C GLY A 61 -12.14 48.89 82.18
N LYS A 62 -10.88 48.72 82.61
CA LYS A 62 -9.89 49.81 82.73
C LYS A 62 -9.19 50.12 81.41
N THR A 63 -9.41 49.33 80.38
CA THR A 63 -8.83 49.48 79.04
C THR A 63 -9.91 49.24 78.01
N THR A 64 -9.97 50.08 76.98
CA THR A 64 -10.91 49.93 75.86
C THR A 64 -10.63 48.62 75.13
N VAL A 65 -11.62 47.73 75.09
CA VAL A 65 -11.52 46.44 74.41
C VAL A 65 -11.71 46.67 72.91
N THR A 66 -10.77 46.18 72.11
CA THR A 66 -10.86 46.20 70.64
C THR A 66 -11.51 44.90 70.14
N LEU A 67 -12.11 44.92 68.94
CA LEU A 67 -12.66 43.71 68.32
C LEU A 67 -11.64 42.57 68.22
N SER A 68 -10.35 42.89 68.05
CA SER A 68 -9.26 41.91 68.05
C SER A 68 -9.16 41.16 69.38
N TYR A 69 -9.25 41.87 70.52
CA TYR A 69 -9.25 41.25 71.84
C TYR A 69 -10.50 40.40 72.07
N VAL A 70 -11.68 40.88 71.65
CA VAL A 70 -12.92 40.10 71.73
C VAL A 70 -12.79 38.79 70.93
N LYS A 71 -12.35 38.85 69.67
CA LYS A 71 -12.15 37.67 68.82
C LYS A 71 -11.11 36.71 69.40
N SER A 72 -10.01 37.24 69.93
CA SER A 72 -8.97 36.43 70.57
C SER A 72 -9.49 35.70 71.82
N ILE A 73 -10.23 36.40 72.69
CA ILE A 73 -10.85 35.80 73.88
C ILE A 73 -11.89 34.76 73.48
N ALA A 74 -12.77 35.07 72.52
CA ALA A 74 -13.79 34.16 72.01
C ALA A 74 -13.15 32.88 71.45
N GLN A 75 -12.10 33.00 70.64
CA GLN A 75 -11.36 31.88 70.09
C GLN A 75 -10.67 31.04 71.18
N ILE A 76 -10.05 31.68 72.18
CA ILE A 76 -9.35 30.99 73.27
C ILE A 76 -10.32 30.24 74.19
N LEU A 77 -11.49 30.84 74.43
CA LEU A 77 -12.53 30.26 75.25
C LEU A 77 -13.48 29.36 74.46
N GLU A 78 -13.32 29.25 73.14
CA GLU A 78 -14.17 28.46 72.24
C GLU A 78 -15.66 28.83 72.41
N VAL A 79 -15.94 30.13 72.42
CA VAL A 79 -17.29 30.69 72.46
C VAL A 79 -17.52 31.57 71.22
N ASP A 80 -18.77 31.69 70.81
CA ASP A 80 -19.12 32.56 69.69
C ASP A 80 -18.88 34.03 70.06
N VAL A 81 -18.41 34.81 69.08
CA VAL A 81 -18.06 36.23 69.29
C VAL A 81 -19.32 37.04 69.63
N PHE A 82 -20.46 36.75 68.99
CA PHE A 82 -21.74 37.41 69.27
C PHE A 82 -22.23 37.05 70.67
N ASP A 83 -22.21 35.76 71.01
CA ASP A 83 -22.59 35.31 72.35
C ASP A 83 -21.71 35.94 73.43
N LEU A 84 -20.42 36.15 73.15
CA LEU A 84 -19.50 36.76 74.11
C LEU A 84 -19.82 38.23 74.37
N VAL A 85 -20.19 39.00 73.34
CA VAL A 85 -20.48 40.44 73.50
C VAL A 85 -21.96 40.75 73.75
N ALA A 86 -22.86 39.80 73.54
CA ALA A 86 -24.30 40.01 73.70
C ALA A 86 -24.65 40.49 75.13
N GLY A 87 -25.40 41.59 75.22
CA GLY A 87 -25.79 42.20 76.50
C GLY A 87 -24.67 42.95 77.23
N THR A 88 -23.53 43.18 76.58
CA THR A 88 -22.40 43.97 77.13
C THR A 88 -22.30 45.32 76.44
N GLU A 89 -21.50 46.23 77.01
CA GLU A 89 -21.15 47.53 76.44
C GLU A 89 -20.37 47.47 75.11
N HIS A 90 -20.08 46.27 74.60
CA HIS A 90 -19.33 46.01 73.39
C HIS A 90 -20.15 45.29 72.29
N ALA A 91 -21.48 45.20 72.45
CA ALA A 91 -22.37 44.60 71.44
C ALA A 91 -22.19 45.24 70.05
N ASP A 92 -22.02 46.57 70.00
CA ASP A 92 -21.85 47.34 68.76
C ASP A 92 -20.58 46.97 67.97
N LEU A 93 -19.59 46.30 68.58
CA LEU A 93 -18.34 45.91 67.89
C LEU A 93 -18.55 44.79 66.87
N VAL A 94 -19.66 44.06 66.97
CA VAL A 94 -19.96 42.87 66.14
C VAL A 94 -21.18 43.11 65.25
N ASP A 95 -21.84 44.26 65.41
CA ASP A 95 -22.95 44.72 64.58
C ASP A 95 -22.42 45.30 63.25
N VAL A 96 -21.71 44.46 62.48
CA VAL A 96 -21.40 44.74 61.08
C VAL A 96 -22.72 44.56 60.33
N LYS A 97 -23.34 45.69 60.00
CA LYS A 97 -24.60 45.79 59.27
C LYS A 97 -24.75 44.72 58.17
N ASP A 98 -25.87 44.02 58.28
CA ASP A 98 -26.55 43.09 57.36
C ASP A 98 -26.46 43.48 55.86
N ASP A 99 -26.27 44.77 55.56
CA ASP A 99 -26.10 45.30 54.20
C ASP A 99 -24.90 44.68 53.44
N THR A 100 -23.80 44.34 54.13
CA THR A 100 -22.61 43.72 53.48
C THR A 100 -22.74 42.22 53.26
N ILE A 101 -23.60 41.55 54.02
CA ILE A 101 -23.89 40.12 53.85
C ILE A 101 -24.81 39.94 52.63
N THR A 102 -25.80 40.82 52.46
CA THR A 102 -26.72 40.81 51.31
C THR A 102 -26.00 41.00 49.97
N GLU A 103 -25.06 41.95 49.86
CA GLU A 103 -24.26 42.14 48.63
C GLU A 103 -23.34 40.93 48.33
N CYS A 104 -22.83 40.24 49.35
CA CYS A 104 -22.04 39.03 49.17
C CYS A 104 -22.88 37.87 48.62
N ASP A 105 -24.12 37.72 49.08
CA ASP A 105 -25.01 36.64 48.62
C ASP A 105 -25.41 36.83 47.15
N GLU A 106 -25.71 38.07 46.73
CA GLU A 106 -25.99 38.38 45.32
C GLU A 106 -24.78 38.10 44.40
N GLN A 107 -23.55 38.43 44.86
CA GLN A 107 -22.33 38.13 44.11
C GLN A 107 -22.06 36.62 44.02
N ASN A 108 -22.33 35.88 45.10
CA ASN A 108 -22.17 34.44 45.12
C ASN A 108 -23.18 33.73 44.20
N GLU A 109 -24.43 34.21 44.16
CA GLU A 109 -25.45 33.69 43.25
C GLU A 109 -25.09 33.95 41.78
N ALA A 110 -24.64 35.17 41.45
CA ALA A 110 -24.18 35.51 40.10
C ALA A 110 -22.94 34.70 39.67
N LEU A 111 -22.02 34.42 40.59
CA LEU A 111 -20.87 33.54 40.33
C LEU A 111 -21.32 32.09 40.13
N ALA A 112 -22.28 31.60 40.91
CA ALA A 112 -22.82 30.26 40.76
C ALA A 112 -23.50 30.06 39.40
N GLU A 113 -24.28 31.05 38.92
CA GLU A 113 -24.88 31.03 37.59
C GLU A 113 -23.81 30.97 36.50
N ARG A 114 -22.77 31.82 36.60
CA ARG A 114 -21.65 31.81 35.64
C ARG A 114 -20.88 30.49 35.64
N ILE A 115 -20.70 29.84 36.79
CA ILE A 115 -20.10 28.51 36.88
C ILE A 115 -20.99 27.49 36.18
N ALA A 116 -22.31 27.51 36.42
CA ALA A 116 -23.25 26.59 35.78
C ALA A 116 -23.25 26.74 34.24
N GLU A 117 -23.20 27.97 33.73
CA GLU A 117 -23.08 28.24 32.29
C GLU A 117 -21.78 27.66 31.70
N GLN A 118 -20.64 27.88 32.38
CA GLN A 118 -19.34 27.35 31.96
C GLN A 118 -19.32 25.81 32.00
N GLU A 119 -19.94 25.20 33.00
CA GLU A 119 -20.05 23.74 33.10
C GLU A 119 -20.91 23.17 31.97
N ALA A 120 -22.01 23.83 31.60
CA ALA A 120 -22.84 23.45 30.46
C ALA A 120 -22.06 23.58 29.14
N GLU A 121 -21.30 24.65 28.95
CA GLU A 121 -20.43 24.84 27.78
C GLU A 121 -19.34 23.76 27.71
N LEU A 122 -18.66 23.47 28.82
CA LEU A 122 -17.66 22.41 28.91
C LEU A 122 -18.26 21.03 28.64
N ALA A 123 -19.48 20.75 29.09
CA ALA A 123 -20.19 19.52 28.81
C ALA A 123 -20.48 19.38 27.30
N SER A 124 -20.93 20.45 26.64
CA SER A 124 -21.13 20.50 25.19
C SER A 124 -19.83 20.26 24.42
N ASN A 125 -18.75 20.96 24.78
CA ASN A 125 -17.44 20.80 24.15
C ASN A 125 -16.87 19.40 24.33
N ARG A 126 -17.07 18.78 25.50
CA ARG A 126 -16.68 17.37 25.75
C ARG A 126 -17.46 16.40 24.87
N ALA A 127 -18.76 16.65 24.66
CA ALA A 127 -19.57 15.83 23.75
C ALA A 127 -19.08 15.94 22.30
N GLU A 128 -18.72 17.14 21.85
CA GLU A 128 -18.20 17.36 20.50
C GLU A 128 -16.80 16.72 20.30
N ILE A 129 -15.89 16.85 21.28
CA ILE A 129 -14.59 16.16 21.24
C ILE A 129 -14.79 14.64 21.13
N LYS A 130 -15.75 14.07 21.86
CA LYS A 130 -16.05 12.64 21.80
C LYS A 130 -16.57 12.23 20.42
N ARG A 131 -17.45 13.03 19.82
CA ARG A 131 -17.97 12.84 18.47
C ARG A 131 -16.83 12.87 17.44
N LEU A 132 -16.01 13.91 17.44
CA LEU A 132 -14.90 14.07 16.51
C LEU A 132 -13.84 12.97 16.68
N THR A 133 -13.58 12.53 17.91
CA THR A 133 -12.67 11.40 18.18
C THR A 133 -13.19 10.11 17.55
N THR A 134 -14.50 9.85 17.68
CA THR A 134 -15.14 8.68 17.05
C THR A 134 -15.08 8.77 15.53
N GLN A 135 -15.38 9.94 14.95
CA GLN A 135 -15.31 10.17 13.51
C GLN A 135 -13.88 10.01 12.97
N ARG A 136 -12.88 10.52 13.69
CA ARG A 136 -11.47 10.36 13.32
C ARG A 136 -11.07 8.89 13.27
N GLU A 137 -11.53 8.08 14.24
CA GLU A 137 -11.20 6.67 14.29
C GLU A 137 -11.90 5.88 13.17
N GLN A 138 -13.16 6.22 12.87
CA GLN A 138 -13.87 5.69 11.70
C GLN A 138 -13.11 6.00 10.40
N LEU A 139 -12.75 7.27 10.16
CA LEU A 139 -12.00 7.67 8.96
C LEU A 139 -10.64 6.97 8.83
N LYS A 140 -9.92 6.77 9.95
CA LYS A 140 -8.67 5.99 9.93
C LYS A 140 -8.91 4.54 9.53
N SER A 141 -9.96 3.91 10.06
CA SER A 141 -10.30 2.52 9.73
C SER A 141 -10.67 2.38 8.25
N GLU A 142 -11.47 3.31 7.71
CA GLU A 142 -11.83 3.36 6.30
C GLU A 142 -10.61 3.57 5.40
N HIS A 143 -9.71 4.48 5.77
CA HIS A 143 -8.48 4.70 5.03
C HIS A 143 -7.58 3.46 5.05
N LEU A 144 -7.48 2.78 6.19
CA LEU A 144 -6.70 1.55 6.29
C LEU A 144 -7.26 0.44 5.38
N GLU A 145 -8.57 0.26 5.36
CA GLU A 145 -9.23 -0.67 4.43
C GLU A 145 -8.99 -0.29 2.97
N ALA A 146 -9.05 1.00 2.64
CA ALA A 146 -8.79 1.48 1.28
C ALA A 146 -7.35 1.19 0.84
N LEU A 147 -6.36 1.36 1.71
CA LEU A 147 -4.96 0.99 1.43
C LEU A 147 -4.81 -0.51 1.20
N GLN A 148 -5.41 -1.35 2.06
CA GLN A 148 -5.37 -2.81 1.89
C GLN A 148 -6.03 -3.26 0.57
N ARG A 149 -7.09 -2.59 0.12
CA ARG A 149 -7.72 -2.86 -1.18
C ARG A 149 -6.77 -2.51 -2.33
N ARG A 150 -6.14 -1.33 -2.28
CA ARG A 150 -5.15 -0.89 -3.28
C ARG A 150 -3.94 -1.82 -3.36
N ASP A 151 -3.44 -2.30 -2.23
CA ASP A 151 -2.32 -3.25 -2.20
C ASP A 151 -2.70 -4.59 -2.85
N LYS A 152 -3.90 -5.10 -2.58
CA LYS A 152 -4.42 -6.31 -3.25
C LYS A 152 -4.57 -6.11 -4.76
N GLU A 153 -5.03 -4.94 -5.20
CA GLU A 153 -5.11 -4.60 -6.62
C GLU A 153 -3.74 -4.51 -7.28
N LEU A 154 -2.75 -3.91 -6.61
CA LEU A 154 -1.37 -3.85 -7.09
C LEU A 154 -0.76 -5.24 -7.25
N GLU A 155 -0.98 -6.15 -6.31
CA GLU A 155 -0.49 -7.53 -6.43
C GLU A 155 -1.18 -8.28 -7.59
N LYS A 156 -2.48 -8.07 -7.82
CA LYS A 156 -3.18 -8.60 -9.00
C LYS A 156 -2.59 -8.07 -10.31
N LEU A 157 -2.33 -6.76 -10.38
CA LEU A 157 -1.75 -6.12 -11.56
C LEU A 157 -0.31 -6.59 -11.82
N LYS A 158 0.50 -6.77 -10.78
CA LYS A 158 1.85 -7.35 -10.90
C LYS A 158 1.81 -8.77 -11.44
N ALA A 159 0.92 -9.62 -10.92
CA ALA A 159 0.74 -10.99 -11.42
C ALA A 159 0.34 -10.98 -12.91
N ALA A 160 -0.64 -10.16 -13.29
CA ALA A 160 -1.06 -10.02 -14.69
C ALA A 160 0.07 -9.51 -15.60
N LEU A 161 0.91 -8.59 -15.11
CA LEU A 161 2.08 -8.10 -15.85
C LEU A 161 3.11 -9.21 -16.08
N GLU A 162 3.41 -10.03 -15.08
CA GLU A 162 4.34 -11.15 -15.23
C GLU A 162 3.80 -12.22 -16.19
N ASP A 163 2.50 -12.51 -16.15
CA ASP A 163 1.88 -13.42 -17.11
C ASP A 163 1.91 -12.84 -18.53
N ALA A 164 1.67 -11.53 -18.69
CA ALA A 164 1.79 -10.84 -19.98
C ALA A 164 3.23 -10.85 -20.52
N LYS A 165 4.24 -10.69 -19.66
CA LYS A 165 5.65 -10.81 -20.04
C LYS A 165 5.98 -12.20 -20.54
N LYS A 166 5.56 -13.25 -19.82
CA LYS A 166 5.73 -14.65 -20.25
C LYS A 166 5.06 -14.91 -21.59
N ALA A 167 3.84 -14.41 -21.79
CA ALA A 167 3.13 -14.53 -23.06
C ALA A 167 3.87 -13.83 -24.21
N ALA A 168 4.44 -12.65 -23.97
CA ALA A 168 5.25 -11.93 -24.94
C ALA A 168 6.56 -12.66 -25.30
N GLU A 169 7.21 -13.30 -24.33
CA GLU A 169 8.40 -14.13 -24.59
C GLU A 169 8.06 -15.36 -25.45
N VAL A 170 6.92 -16.02 -25.17
CA VAL A 170 6.43 -17.14 -25.98
C VAL A 170 6.10 -16.68 -27.41
N ALA A 171 5.50 -15.50 -27.58
CA ALA A 171 5.21 -14.92 -28.89
C ALA A 171 6.49 -14.65 -29.68
N LYS A 172 7.51 -14.02 -29.06
CA LYS A 172 8.83 -13.79 -29.68
C LYS A 172 9.52 -15.09 -30.08
N ALA A 173 9.43 -16.12 -29.24
CA ALA A 173 9.96 -17.44 -29.57
C ALA A 173 9.21 -18.07 -30.76
N GLY A 174 7.88 -17.85 -30.84
CA GLY A 174 7.04 -18.26 -31.98
C GLY A 174 7.46 -17.58 -33.29
N GLU A 175 7.69 -16.26 -33.27
CA GLU A 175 8.17 -15.49 -34.42
C GLU A 175 9.55 -15.98 -34.89
N ALA A 176 10.50 -16.17 -33.97
CA ALA A 176 11.83 -16.69 -34.30
C ALA A 176 11.78 -18.11 -34.89
N ASN A 177 10.85 -18.96 -34.41
CA ASN A 177 10.65 -20.29 -34.98
C ASN A 177 10.03 -20.25 -36.38
N ALA A 178 9.10 -19.33 -36.63
CA ALA A 178 8.51 -19.12 -37.95
C ALA A 178 9.56 -18.66 -38.96
N GLU A 179 10.46 -17.76 -38.57
CA GLU A 179 11.57 -17.29 -39.40
C GLU A 179 12.53 -18.42 -39.78
N ARG A 180 12.94 -19.26 -38.82
CA ARG A 180 13.77 -20.45 -39.10
C ARG A 180 13.13 -21.40 -40.10
N ARG A 181 11.83 -21.68 -39.97
CA ARG A 181 11.10 -22.53 -40.93
C ARG A 181 11.07 -21.92 -42.33
N LEU A 182 10.91 -20.59 -42.43
CA LEU A 182 10.95 -19.91 -43.72
C LEU A 182 12.31 -20.06 -44.40
N ASP A 183 13.40 -19.91 -43.65
CA ASP A 183 14.76 -20.07 -44.17
C ASP A 183 15.07 -21.52 -44.57
N GLU A 184 14.61 -22.50 -43.80
CA GLU A 184 14.68 -23.93 -44.19
C GLU A 184 13.93 -24.19 -45.51
N HIS A 185 12.72 -23.63 -45.66
CA HIS A 185 11.94 -23.76 -46.89
C HIS A 185 12.62 -23.07 -48.07
N LYS A 186 13.21 -21.89 -47.88
CA LYS A 186 14.00 -21.18 -48.91
C LYS A 186 15.21 -22.01 -49.32
N ALA A 187 16.00 -22.49 -48.36
CA ALA A 187 17.17 -23.32 -48.64
C ALA A 187 16.81 -24.60 -49.40
N LYS A 188 15.69 -25.24 -49.05
CA LYS A 188 15.16 -26.40 -49.77
C LYS A 188 14.74 -26.06 -51.21
N ALA A 189 14.07 -24.92 -51.40
CA ALA A 189 13.67 -24.45 -52.72
C ALA A 189 14.88 -24.09 -53.59
N GLU A 190 15.90 -23.44 -53.03
CA GLU A 190 17.16 -23.12 -53.73
C GLU A 190 17.92 -24.40 -54.13
N SER A 191 17.98 -25.39 -53.25
CA SER A 191 18.57 -26.71 -53.56
C SER A 191 17.83 -27.40 -54.71
N GLN A 192 16.49 -27.36 -54.73
CA GLN A 192 15.69 -27.91 -55.83
C GLN A 192 15.93 -27.16 -57.14
N LEU A 193 15.97 -25.82 -57.10
CA LEU A 193 16.29 -25.00 -58.28
C LEU A 193 17.69 -25.32 -58.81
N GLN A 194 18.67 -25.52 -57.93
CA GLN A 194 20.02 -25.89 -58.34
C GLN A 194 20.05 -27.28 -58.99
N ALA A 195 19.36 -28.27 -58.40
CA ALA A 195 19.24 -29.60 -58.99
C ALA A 195 18.58 -29.57 -60.39
N LEU A 196 17.55 -28.73 -60.58
CA LEU A 196 16.92 -28.52 -61.89
C LEU A 196 17.87 -27.84 -62.89
N ARG A 197 18.63 -26.83 -62.48
CA ARG A 197 19.65 -26.19 -63.33
C ARG A 197 20.70 -27.20 -63.77
N ASP A 198 21.18 -28.06 -62.86
CA ASP A 198 22.16 -29.08 -63.18
C ASP A 198 21.57 -30.21 -64.05
N HIS A 199 20.27 -30.46 -63.95
CA HIS A 199 19.58 -31.35 -64.89
C HIS A 199 19.48 -30.74 -66.30
N ILE A 200 19.09 -29.47 -66.41
CA ILE A 200 19.02 -28.75 -67.69
C ILE A 200 20.41 -28.72 -68.37
N ARG A 201 21.48 -28.42 -67.61
CA ARG A 201 22.85 -28.47 -68.14
C ARG A 201 23.24 -29.83 -68.71
N ARG A 202 22.84 -30.91 -68.03
CA ARG A 202 23.10 -32.28 -68.52
C ARG A 202 22.35 -32.56 -69.83
N LEU A 203 21.09 -32.14 -69.93
CA LEU A 203 20.31 -32.29 -71.16
C LEU A 203 20.91 -31.47 -72.31
N ASP A 204 21.37 -30.25 -72.03
CA ASP A 204 22.03 -29.40 -73.03
C ASP A 204 23.32 -30.04 -73.53
N GLN A 205 24.15 -30.59 -72.63
CA GLN A 205 25.34 -31.34 -73.03
C GLN A 205 25.01 -32.56 -73.90
N GLN A 206 23.98 -33.34 -73.52
CA GLN A 206 23.51 -34.48 -74.32
C GLN A 206 23.05 -34.05 -75.72
N LEU A 207 22.37 -32.91 -75.81
CA LEU A 207 21.95 -32.34 -77.10
C LEU A 207 23.16 -31.94 -77.94
N GLN A 208 24.15 -31.27 -77.35
CA GLN A 208 25.39 -30.90 -78.05
C GLN A 208 26.17 -32.13 -78.55
N ASP A 209 26.29 -33.16 -77.71
CA ASP A 209 26.96 -34.41 -78.09
C ASP A 209 26.23 -35.10 -79.25
N ALA A 210 24.89 -35.16 -79.19
CA ALA A 210 24.06 -35.69 -80.27
C ALA A 210 24.20 -34.89 -81.57
N LEU A 211 24.26 -33.56 -81.50
CA LEU A 211 24.50 -32.70 -82.66
C LEU A 211 25.86 -33.00 -83.31
N VAL A 212 26.92 -33.11 -82.50
CA VAL A 212 28.26 -33.48 -82.98
C VAL A 212 28.27 -34.86 -83.64
N GLU A 213 27.54 -35.84 -83.09
CA GLU A 213 27.39 -37.16 -83.71
C GLU A 213 26.64 -37.09 -85.05
N THR A 214 25.57 -36.29 -85.14
CA THR A 214 24.85 -36.09 -86.41
C THR A 214 25.70 -35.42 -87.47
N ASP A 215 26.53 -34.43 -87.10
CA ASP A 215 27.47 -33.76 -88.01
C ASP A 215 28.55 -34.73 -88.52
N ARG A 216 29.09 -35.59 -87.64
CA ARG A 216 30.05 -36.65 -88.02
C ARG A 216 29.40 -37.65 -88.98
N ALA A 217 28.17 -38.07 -88.71
CA ALA A 217 27.42 -38.96 -89.60
C ALA A 217 27.17 -38.31 -90.97
N TRP A 218 26.80 -37.04 -90.99
CA TRP A 218 26.58 -36.27 -92.22
C TRP A 218 27.87 -36.12 -93.05
N ALA A 219 29.00 -35.82 -92.39
CA ALA A 219 30.31 -35.75 -93.04
C ALA A 219 30.69 -37.11 -93.66
N SER A 220 30.47 -38.22 -92.94
CA SER A 220 30.73 -39.59 -93.42
C SER A 220 29.87 -39.93 -94.64
N CYS A 221 28.57 -39.65 -94.59
CA CYS A 221 27.65 -39.81 -95.73
C CYS A 221 28.10 -38.99 -96.95
N THR A 222 28.61 -37.78 -96.74
CA THR A 222 29.14 -36.92 -97.80
C THR A 222 30.42 -37.50 -98.42
N THR A 223 31.33 -38.03 -97.61
CA THR A 223 32.52 -38.76 -98.09
C THR A 223 32.14 -39.99 -98.91
N GLN A 224 31.20 -40.81 -98.42
CA GLN A 224 30.69 -41.98 -99.14
C GLN A 224 30.04 -41.58 -100.47
N ARG A 225 29.21 -40.53 -100.48
CA ARG A 225 28.61 -39.99 -101.71
C ARG A 225 29.69 -39.61 -102.73
N ASN A 226 30.73 -38.91 -102.30
CA ASN A 226 31.85 -38.51 -103.17
C ASN A 226 32.62 -39.72 -103.71
N GLN A 227 32.83 -40.77 -102.91
CA GLN A 227 33.44 -42.01 -103.34
C GLN A 227 32.58 -42.74 -104.39
N ILE A 228 31.27 -42.83 -104.17
CA ILE A 228 30.32 -43.40 -105.14
C ILE A 228 30.39 -42.63 -106.46
N GLN A 229 30.47 -41.28 -106.44
CA GLN A 229 30.60 -40.48 -107.65
C GLN A 229 31.91 -40.77 -108.41
N ARG A 230 33.04 -40.94 -107.69
CA ARG A 230 34.32 -41.34 -108.30
C ARG A 230 34.23 -42.73 -108.94
N LEU A 231 33.67 -43.71 -108.24
CA LEU A 231 33.46 -45.06 -108.76
C LEU A 231 32.57 -45.04 -110.00
N LYS A 232 31.46 -44.28 -109.98
CA LYS A 232 30.59 -44.08 -111.16
C LYS A 232 31.36 -43.50 -112.35
N ALA A 233 32.25 -42.52 -112.12
CA ALA A 233 33.09 -41.96 -113.17
C ALA A 233 34.09 -42.99 -113.73
N GLN A 234 34.72 -43.79 -112.86
CA GLN A 234 35.62 -44.86 -113.27
C GLN A 234 34.91 -45.95 -114.08
N ILE A 235 33.72 -46.38 -113.64
CA ILE A 235 32.89 -47.34 -114.39
C ILE A 235 32.59 -46.80 -115.78
N LYS A 236 32.15 -45.54 -115.88
CA LYS A 236 31.86 -44.89 -117.18
C LYS A 236 33.09 -44.84 -118.10
N GLU A 237 34.28 -44.60 -117.55
CA GLU A 237 35.53 -44.61 -118.32
C GLU A 237 35.94 -46.04 -118.74
N LEU A 238 35.76 -47.04 -117.88
CA LEU A 238 35.96 -48.45 -118.22
C LEU A 238 34.99 -48.91 -119.30
N GLU A 239 33.71 -48.55 -119.21
CA GLU A 239 32.71 -48.81 -120.25
C GLU A 239 33.12 -48.19 -121.60
N LYS A 240 33.65 -46.96 -121.59
CA LYS A 240 34.17 -46.29 -122.78
C LYS A 240 35.37 -47.03 -123.36
N LYS A 241 36.32 -47.46 -122.52
CA LYS A 241 37.48 -48.28 -122.93
C LYS A 241 37.06 -49.64 -123.48
N LEU A 242 36.09 -50.29 -122.86
CA LEU A 242 35.58 -51.60 -123.28
C LEU A 242 34.85 -51.50 -124.62
N LYS A 243 34.07 -50.43 -124.85
CA LYS A 243 33.51 -50.11 -126.19
C LYS A 243 34.60 -49.84 -127.23
N ALA A 244 35.71 -49.19 -126.86
CA ALA A 244 36.83 -48.95 -127.76
C ALA A 244 37.61 -50.24 -128.09
N ALA A 245 37.83 -51.12 -127.10
CA ALA A 245 38.51 -52.41 -127.26
C ALA A 245 37.66 -53.44 -128.01
N GLY A 246 36.34 -53.43 -127.81
CA GLY A 246 35.39 -54.23 -128.58
C GLY A 246 35.36 -53.89 -130.08
N ASN A 247 35.96 -52.77 -130.49
CA ASN A 247 36.16 -52.41 -131.90
C ASN A 247 37.52 -52.90 -132.47
N THR A 248 38.43 -53.48 -131.67
CA THR A 248 39.78 -53.87 -132.13
C THR A 248 40.20 -55.32 -131.89
N ALA A 249 39.36 -56.16 -131.26
CA ALA A 249 39.57 -57.60 -131.23
C ALA A 249 38.27 -58.35 -131.52
N VAL A 250 38.25 -59.06 -132.64
CA VAL A 250 37.20 -60.01 -133.03
C VAL A 250 37.01 -61.06 -131.94
N GLY A 251 35.74 -61.38 -131.63
CA GLY A 251 35.38 -62.75 -131.26
C GLY A 251 35.04 -63.00 -129.80
N GLY A 252 33.73 -63.14 -129.54
CA GLY A 252 33.14 -64.40 -129.06
C GLY A 252 33.73 -65.07 -127.82
N ALA A 253 32.85 -65.25 -126.83
CA ALA A 253 32.88 -66.29 -125.79
C ALA A 253 33.69 -66.01 -124.52
N LEU A 254 33.21 -65.12 -123.65
CA LEU A 254 33.34 -65.28 -122.18
C LEU A 254 32.55 -64.18 -121.46
N LEU A 255 31.36 -64.48 -120.94
CA LEU A 255 30.79 -63.93 -119.68
C LEU A 255 29.33 -64.39 -119.47
N ALA A 256 29.13 -65.72 -119.46
CA ALA A 256 27.94 -66.38 -118.96
C ALA A 256 28.12 -66.88 -117.49
N GLY A 257 29.05 -66.29 -116.72
CA GLY A 257 29.57 -66.90 -115.48
C GLY A 257 29.51 -66.08 -114.19
N LEU A 258 28.75 -64.99 -114.11
CA LEU A 258 28.70 -64.13 -112.90
C LEU A 258 27.27 -63.75 -112.50
N ALA A 259 26.36 -64.73 -112.46
CA ALA A 259 25.00 -64.59 -111.93
C ALA A 259 24.79 -65.27 -110.56
N GLY A 260 25.85 -65.72 -109.88
CA GLY A 260 25.73 -66.41 -108.60
C GLY A 260 26.76 -65.92 -107.58
N ALA A 261 26.36 -64.98 -106.71
CA ALA A 261 26.85 -64.81 -105.31
C ALA A 261 26.55 -63.40 -104.76
N VAL A 262 25.28 -62.97 -104.66
CA VAL A 262 24.91 -61.86 -103.71
C VAL A 262 23.50 -62.11 -103.14
N VAL A 263 23.28 -63.30 -102.59
CA VAL A 263 22.17 -63.59 -101.67
C VAL A 263 22.79 -64.28 -100.46
N GLY A 264 22.81 -63.60 -99.31
CA GLY A 264 23.29 -64.18 -98.06
C GLY A 264 24.10 -63.21 -97.20
N SER A 265 23.42 -62.31 -96.49
CA SER A 265 23.91 -61.71 -95.24
C SER A 265 22.75 -60.94 -94.60
N GLU A 266 21.69 -61.68 -94.31
CA GLU A 266 20.67 -61.30 -93.34
C GLU A 266 21.21 -61.59 -91.93
N MET A 267 20.82 -60.76 -90.96
CA MET A 267 20.94 -60.98 -89.51
C MET A 267 22.34 -60.96 -88.88
N SER A 268 22.60 -59.94 -88.07
CA SER A 268 22.95 -60.10 -86.64
C SER A 268 23.29 -58.74 -86.04
N LYS A 269 22.41 -58.24 -85.16
CA LYS A 269 22.75 -57.63 -83.85
C LYS A 269 21.51 -57.00 -83.21
N LYS A 270 20.80 -57.85 -82.45
CA LYS A 270 20.23 -57.49 -81.15
C LYS A 270 21.37 -57.40 -80.12
N SER A 271 21.09 -56.77 -78.97
CA SER A 271 21.95 -56.51 -77.81
C SER A 271 22.54 -55.09 -77.87
N ARG A 272 22.21 -54.15 -76.98
CA ARG A 272 21.70 -54.24 -75.61
C ARG A 272 21.02 -52.91 -75.27
#